data_AF-H0GFZ7-F1
#
_entry.id   AF-H0GFZ7-F1
#
_cell.length_a   1.000
_cell.length_b   1.000
_cell.length_c   1.000
_cell.angle_alpha   90.00
_cell.angle_beta   90.00
_cell.angle_gamma   90.00
#
_symmetry.space_group_name_H-M   'P 1'
#
loop_
_entity.id
_entity.type
_entity.pdbx_description
1 polymer ?
#
loop_
_entity_poly.entity_id
_entity_poly.type
_entity_poly.pdbx_seq_one_letter_code
_entity_poly.pdbx_strand_id
1 'polypeptide(L)'
;MKDLADPKNMVKRTRYVQKLTPITYSCNAKMEQLIKLANLVIGPHFHDPSNVKKNYKFAVEVTRRNFNTIERMDIINQVVKLVNKEGSEFNHTVDLKNYDKLILVECFKSNIGMCVVDGDYKTKYRKYNVQQLYESKFRKDEDKSVKQ
;
A
#
# COMPACT_ATOMS: atom_id res chain seq x y z
N MET A 1 4.86 -4.23 11.96
CA MET A 1 5.79 -3.37 11.18
C MET A 1 6.46 -2.28 12.00
N LYS A 2 5.76 -1.55 12.88
CA LYS A 2 6.39 -0.53 13.76
C LYS A 2 7.58 -1.07 14.55
N ASP A 3 7.43 -2.23 15.20
CA ASP A 3 8.51 -2.92 15.92
C ASP A 3 9.73 -3.27 15.03
N LEU A 4 9.47 -3.83 13.84
CA LEU A 4 10.55 -4.16 12.89
C LEU A 4 11.30 -2.93 12.38
N ALA A 5 10.62 -1.79 12.29
CA ALA A 5 11.21 -0.52 11.86
C ALA A 5 11.86 0.26 13.01
N ASP A 6 11.73 -0.17 14.27
CA ASP A 6 12.38 0.47 15.41
C ASP A 6 13.89 0.29 15.31
N PRO A 7 14.70 1.38 15.25
CA PRO A 7 16.15 1.29 15.19
C PRO A 7 16.77 0.62 16.42
N LYS A 8 16.13 0.66 17.59
CA LYS A 8 16.63 0.04 18.82
C LYS A 8 16.47 -1.48 18.83
N ASN A 9 15.53 -2.01 18.03
CA ASN A 9 15.28 -3.44 17.97
C ASN A 9 16.21 -4.12 16.95
N MET A 10 17.29 -4.75 17.42
CA MET A 10 18.29 -5.44 16.59
C MET A 10 17.98 -6.92 16.32
N VAL A 11 16.79 -7.41 16.69
CA VAL A 11 16.42 -8.81 16.49
C VAL A 11 15.98 -9.07 15.05
N LYS A 12 16.68 -9.96 14.35
CA LYS A 12 16.25 -10.47 13.03
C LYS A 12 15.17 -11.53 13.20
N ARG A 13 13.90 -11.13 13.05
CA ARG A 13 12.73 -12.04 13.24
C ARG A 13 12.53 -13.07 12.11
N THR A 14 13.11 -12.87 10.92
CA THR A 14 12.91 -13.75 9.76
C THR A 14 14.24 -14.08 9.08
N ARG A 15 14.50 -15.37 8.81
CA ARG A 15 15.75 -15.81 8.17
C ARG A 15 15.74 -15.60 6.65
N TYR A 16 14.62 -15.92 5.99
CA TYR A 16 14.52 -16.00 4.52
C TYR A 16 13.46 -15.07 3.89
N VAL A 17 12.75 -14.28 4.70
CA VAL A 17 11.73 -13.35 4.17
C VAL A 17 12.39 -12.04 3.75
N GLN A 18 12.32 -11.74 2.46
CA GLN A 18 12.86 -10.48 1.93
C GLN A 18 11.85 -9.34 2.05
N LYS A 19 10.63 -9.53 1.52
CA LYS A 19 9.59 -8.49 1.45
C LYS A 19 8.22 -9.08 1.77
N LEU A 20 7.43 -8.34 2.53
CA LEU A 20 6.01 -8.62 2.76
C LEU A 20 5.18 -7.63 1.95
N THR A 21 4.10 -8.09 1.32
CA THR A 21 3.11 -7.19 0.70
C THR A 21 1.81 -7.28 1.51
N PRO A 22 1.31 -6.16 2.06
CA PRO A 22 0.07 -6.17 2.81
C PRO A 22 -1.12 -6.39 1.88
N ILE A 23 -2.08 -7.20 2.34
CA ILE A 23 -3.37 -7.43 1.67
C ILE A 23 -4.43 -7.45 2.76
N THR A 24 -5.45 -6.59 2.64
CA THR A 24 -6.55 -6.52 3.61
C THR A 24 -7.59 -7.58 3.27
N TYR A 25 -7.98 -7.64 2.00
CA TYR A 25 -8.93 -8.61 1.46
C TYR A 25 -8.50 -9.03 0.06
N SER A 26 -9.02 -10.17 -0.41
CA SER A 26 -8.79 -10.65 -1.77
C SER A 26 -10.07 -11.21 -2.38
N CYS A 27 -10.11 -11.29 -3.71
CA CYS A 27 -11.22 -11.83 -4.47
C CYS A 27 -10.73 -12.56 -5.73
N ASN A 28 -11.64 -13.21 -6.44
CA ASN A 28 -11.36 -13.80 -7.74
C ASN A 28 -11.20 -12.70 -8.81
N ALA A 29 -10.48 -13.00 -9.89
CA ALA A 29 -10.16 -12.14 -11.03
C ALA A 29 -11.37 -11.82 -11.93
N LYS A 30 -12.47 -11.34 -11.35
CA LYS A 30 -13.65 -10.86 -12.09
C LYS A 30 -13.88 -9.39 -11.75
N MET A 31 -14.25 -8.58 -12.74
CA MET A 31 -14.45 -7.13 -12.55
C MET A 31 -15.47 -6.82 -11.45
N GLU A 32 -16.60 -7.52 -11.43
CA GLU A 32 -17.63 -7.35 -10.38
C GLU A 32 -17.09 -7.63 -8.97
N GLN A 33 -16.22 -8.62 -8.84
CA GLN A 33 -15.61 -9.00 -7.57
C GLN A 33 -14.56 -7.95 -7.14
N LEU A 34 -13.78 -7.44 -8.09
CA LEU A 34 -12.86 -6.32 -7.87
C LEU A 34 -13.61 -5.09 -7.34
N ILE A 35 -14.77 -4.76 -7.91
CA ILE A 35 -15.58 -3.62 -7.46
C ILE A 35 -16.06 -3.82 -6.03
N LYS A 36 -16.57 -5.01 -5.69
CA LYS A 36 -16.99 -5.34 -4.32
C LYS A 36 -15.82 -5.25 -3.33
N LEU A 37 -14.68 -5.83 -3.69
CA LEU A 37 -13.44 -5.78 -2.92
C LEU A 37 -12.99 -4.33 -2.68
N ALA A 38 -12.94 -3.53 -3.75
CA ALA A 38 -12.52 -2.14 -3.69
C ALA A 38 -13.42 -1.31 -2.78
N ASN A 39 -14.75 -1.51 -2.81
CA ASN A 39 -15.66 -0.82 -1.90
C ASN A 39 -15.37 -1.11 -0.42
N LEU A 40 -15.11 -2.39 -0.09
CA LEU A 40 -14.79 -2.81 1.27
C LEU A 40 -13.46 -2.23 1.76
N VAL A 41 -12.46 -2.17 0.88
CA VAL A 41 -11.10 -1.73 1.22
C VAL A 41 -10.98 -0.20 1.21
N ILE A 42 -11.66 0.50 0.30
CA ILE A 42 -11.56 1.96 0.14
C ILE A 42 -12.43 2.71 1.15
N GLY A 43 -13.63 2.19 1.44
CA GLY A 43 -14.63 2.87 2.26
C GLY A 43 -14.10 3.46 3.57
N PRO A 44 -13.46 2.66 4.45
CA PRO A 44 -12.93 3.16 5.72
C PRO A 44 -11.86 4.25 5.61
N HIS A 45 -11.18 4.35 4.46
CA HIS A 45 -10.03 5.23 4.27
C HIS A 45 -10.35 6.51 3.48
N PHE A 46 -11.39 6.50 2.65
CA PHE A 46 -11.74 7.59 1.74
C PHE A 46 -13.19 8.05 1.85
N HIS A 47 -14.10 7.26 2.43
CA HIS A 47 -15.53 7.61 2.49
C HIS A 47 -16.10 7.76 3.89
N ASP A 48 -15.44 7.22 4.92
CA ASP A 48 -15.91 7.32 6.30
C ASP A 48 -15.63 8.73 6.88
N PRO A 49 -16.66 9.56 7.17
CA PRO A 49 -16.46 10.92 7.69
C PRO A 49 -15.76 10.96 9.05
N SER A 50 -15.77 9.86 9.81
CA SER A 50 -15.07 9.75 11.08
C SER A 50 -13.55 9.70 10.90
N ASN A 51 -13.10 9.12 9.78
CA ASN A 51 -11.70 8.87 9.47
C ASN A 51 -11.12 9.83 8.43
N VAL A 52 -11.98 10.38 7.56
CA VAL A 52 -11.61 11.31 6.49
C VAL A 52 -11.89 12.73 6.96
N LYS A 53 -10.81 13.50 7.17
CA LYS A 53 -10.91 14.87 7.70
C LYS A 53 -10.47 15.93 6.70
N LYS A 54 -9.97 15.51 5.54
CA LYS A 54 -9.41 16.38 4.51
C LYS A 54 -9.37 15.67 3.16
N ASN A 55 -9.18 16.46 2.10
CA ASN A 55 -8.80 15.93 0.80
C ASN A 55 -7.43 15.24 0.91
N TYR A 56 -7.35 14.04 0.36
CA TYR A 56 -6.11 13.26 0.30
C TYR A 56 -5.56 13.25 -1.11
N LYS A 57 -4.24 13.28 -1.21
CA LYS A 57 -3.52 12.86 -2.40
C LYS A 57 -3.33 11.36 -2.37
N PHE A 58 -3.66 10.65 -3.43
CA PHE A 58 -3.51 9.20 -3.48
C PHE A 58 -2.85 8.70 -4.75
N ALA A 59 -2.29 7.50 -4.69
CA ALA A 59 -1.80 6.78 -5.84
C ALA A 59 -2.35 5.35 -5.84
N VAL A 60 -2.44 4.76 -7.03
CA VAL A 60 -2.80 3.35 -7.21
C VAL A 60 -1.61 2.62 -7.84
N GLU A 61 -1.05 1.65 -7.12
CA GLU A 61 0.04 0.80 -7.61
C GLU A 61 -0.51 -0.61 -7.85
N VAL A 62 -0.58 -0.99 -9.14
CA VAL A 62 -1.03 -2.31 -9.58
C VAL A 62 0.17 -3.16 -9.95
N THR A 63 0.35 -4.28 -9.23
CA THR A 63 1.34 -5.32 -9.53
C THR A 63 0.63 -6.51 -10.17
N ARG A 64 1.10 -6.98 -11.33
CA ARG A 64 0.54 -8.15 -12.02
C ARG A 64 1.59 -9.25 -12.12
N ARG A 65 1.23 -10.48 -11.75
CA ARG A 65 2.06 -11.69 -11.89
C ARG A 65 1.22 -12.82 -12.47
N ASN A 66 1.55 -13.27 -13.67
CA ASN A 66 0.79 -14.29 -14.41
C ASN A 66 -0.72 -13.99 -14.43
N PHE A 67 -1.08 -12.72 -14.62
CA PHE A 67 -2.46 -12.23 -14.58
C PHE A 67 -2.80 -11.51 -15.88
N ASN A 68 -3.75 -12.05 -16.63
CA ASN A 68 -4.18 -11.55 -17.95
C ASN A 68 -5.70 -11.35 -18.07
N THR A 69 -6.46 -11.52 -16.97
CA THR A 69 -7.93 -11.50 -17.01
C THR A 69 -8.53 -10.10 -17.11
N ILE A 70 -7.88 -9.09 -16.54
CA ILE A 70 -8.34 -7.69 -16.55
C ILE A 70 -7.14 -6.80 -16.90
N GLU A 71 -7.35 -5.79 -17.72
CA GLU A 71 -6.30 -4.85 -18.08
C GLU A 71 -5.88 -3.95 -16.93
N ARG A 72 -4.61 -3.55 -16.94
CA ARG A 72 -4.04 -2.74 -15.84
C ARG A 72 -4.76 -1.40 -15.70
N MET A 73 -5.04 -0.75 -16.82
CA MET A 73 -5.71 0.55 -16.83
C MET A 73 -7.17 0.46 -16.39
N ASP A 74 -7.86 -0.64 -16.71
CA ASP A 74 -9.24 -0.85 -16.26
C ASP A 74 -9.31 -0.96 -14.74
N ILE A 75 -8.36 -1.68 -14.13
CA ILE A 75 -8.24 -1.76 -12.66
C ILE A 75 -8.02 -0.37 -12.07
N ILE A 76 -7.06 0.40 -12.61
CA ILE A 76 -6.73 1.74 -12.10
C ILE A 76 -7.94 2.66 -12.21
N ASN A 77 -8.56 2.74 -13.39
CA ASN A 77 -9.70 3.60 -13.66
C ASN A 77 -10.88 3.25 -12.75
N GLN A 78 -11.15 1.95 -12.56
CA GLN A 78 -12.22 1.50 -11.69
C GLN A 78 -11.95 1.85 -10.22
N VAL A 79 -10.71 1.68 -9.74
CA VAL A 79 -10.34 2.07 -8.37
C VAL A 79 -10.45 3.58 -8.18
N VAL A 80 -9.94 4.39 -9.12
CA VAL A 80 -10.01 5.86 -9.04
C VAL A 80 -11.46 6.34 -9.03
N LYS A 81 -12.32 5.75 -9.88
CA LYS A 81 -13.76 6.03 -9.90
C LYS A 81 -14.43 5.71 -8.56
N LEU A 82 -14.00 4.63 -7.89
CA LEU A 82 -14.55 4.26 -6.59
C LEU A 82 -14.02 5.12 -5.44
N VAL A 83 -12.80 5.66 -5.54
CA VAL A 83 -12.31 6.65 -4.57
C VAL A 83 -13.14 7.93 -4.68
N ASN A 84 -13.29 8.45 -5.89
CA ASN A 84 -14.06 9.67 -6.18
C ASN A 84 -15.52 9.34 -6.53
N LYS A 85 -16.21 8.63 -5.63
CA LYS A 85 -17.63 8.35 -5.79
C LYS A 85 -18.42 9.67 -5.86
N GLU A 86 -19.44 9.66 -6.70
CA GLU A 86 -20.42 10.72 -6.80
C GLU A 86 -21.10 10.93 -5.44
N GLY A 87 -21.11 12.17 -4.95
CA GLY A 87 -21.62 12.52 -3.61
C GLY A 87 -20.60 12.43 -2.46
N SER A 88 -19.32 12.14 -2.73
CA SER A 88 -18.25 12.24 -1.74
C SER A 88 -18.04 13.71 -1.31
N GLU A 89 -18.05 13.98 0.00
CA GLU A 89 -17.76 15.29 0.57
C GLU A 89 -16.34 15.78 0.28
N PHE A 90 -15.41 14.84 0.04
CA PHE A 90 -14.00 15.11 -0.18
C PHE A 90 -13.60 14.87 -1.63
N ASN A 91 -12.77 15.76 -2.15
CA ASN A 91 -12.22 15.72 -3.50
C ASN A 91 -10.79 15.18 -3.46
N HIS A 92 -10.65 13.85 -3.52
CA HIS A 92 -9.36 13.19 -3.51
C HIS A 92 -8.68 13.30 -4.88
N THR A 93 -7.38 13.62 -4.87
CA THR A 93 -6.61 13.87 -6.11
C THR A 93 -5.53 12.82 -6.30
N VAL A 94 -5.27 12.45 -7.55
CA VAL A 94 -4.21 11.49 -7.87
C VAL A 94 -2.86 12.21 -7.92
N ASP A 95 -1.90 11.76 -7.11
CA ASP A 95 -0.50 12.25 -7.13
C ASP A 95 0.44 11.04 -7.02
N LEU A 96 1.20 10.76 -8.08
CA LEU A 96 2.09 9.58 -8.16
C LEU A 96 3.39 9.76 -7.36
N LYS A 97 3.69 10.99 -6.91
CA LYS A 97 4.96 11.32 -6.23
C LYS A 97 4.73 11.62 -4.74
N ASN A 98 3.77 12.49 -4.42
CA ASN A 98 3.53 13.01 -3.09
C ASN A 98 2.12 12.65 -2.59
N TYR A 99 1.86 11.35 -2.43
CA TYR A 99 0.59 10.84 -1.94
C TYR A 99 0.55 10.72 -0.41
N ASP A 100 -0.60 11.03 0.19
CA ASP A 100 -0.93 10.73 1.59
C ASP A 100 -1.29 9.24 1.77
N LYS A 101 -1.92 8.65 0.74
CA LYS A 101 -2.41 7.27 0.75
C LYS A 101 -1.98 6.53 -0.52
N LEU A 102 -1.66 5.25 -0.38
CA LEU A 102 -1.34 4.37 -1.51
C LEU A 102 -2.29 3.18 -1.50
N ILE A 103 -2.97 2.97 -2.62
CA ILE A 103 -3.79 1.78 -2.85
C ILE A 103 -2.94 0.77 -3.59
N LEU A 104 -2.69 -0.36 -2.96
CA LEU A 104 -1.95 -1.48 -3.54
C LEU A 104 -2.94 -2.49 -4.09
N VAL A 105 -2.77 -2.87 -5.36
CA VAL A 105 -3.54 -3.93 -6.00
C VAL A 105 -2.58 -4.98 -6.50
N GLU A 106 -2.61 -6.16 -5.88
CA GLU A 106 -1.77 -7.30 -6.24
C GLU A 106 -2.59 -8.34 -6.99
N CYS A 107 -2.28 -8.53 -8.26
CA CYS A 107 -2.95 -9.50 -9.11
C CYS A 107 -2.02 -10.70 -9.34
N PHE A 108 -2.46 -11.89 -8.92
CA PHE A 108 -1.72 -13.13 -9.10
C PHE A 108 -2.61 -14.26 -9.60
N LYS A 109 -2.30 -14.80 -10.79
CA LYS A 109 -3.13 -15.82 -11.46
C LYS A 109 -4.59 -15.38 -11.60
N SER A 110 -5.50 -16.03 -10.87
CA SER A 110 -6.95 -15.74 -10.85
C SER A 110 -7.38 -15.03 -9.56
N ASN A 111 -6.46 -14.46 -8.80
CA ASN A 111 -6.74 -13.75 -7.55
C ASN A 111 -6.30 -12.28 -7.64
N ILE A 112 -7.08 -11.41 -7.01
CA ILE A 112 -6.74 -10.00 -6.81
C ILE A 112 -6.80 -9.71 -5.31
N GLY A 113 -5.71 -9.22 -4.74
CA GLY A 113 -5.66 -8.69 -3.38
C GLY A 113 -5.54 -7.18 -3.38
N MET A 114 -6.14 -6.53 -2.38
CA MET A 114 -6.10 -5.07 -2.25
C MET A 114 -5.87 -4.64 -0.82
N CYS A 115 -5.14 -3.53 -0.63
CA CYS A 115 -5.09 -2.80 0.62
C CYS A 115 -4.86 -1.30 0.40
N VAL A 116 -5.13 -0.52 1.44
CA VAL A 116 -4.74 0.90 1.53
C VAL A 116 -3.66 1.03 2.60
N VAL A 117 -2.58 1.71 2.27
CA VAL A 117 -1.50 2.06 3.20
C VAL A 117 -1.25 3.56 3.18
N ASP A 118 -0.63 4.06 4.25
CA ASP A 118 -0.25 5.47 4.34
C ASP A 118 1.00 5.76 3.50
N GLY A 119 1.25 7.03 3.19
CA GLY A 119 2.39 7.48 2.39
C GLY A 119 3.76 7.11 3.00
N ASP A 120 3.82 6.83 4.30
CA ASP A 120 5.03 6.38 4.99
C ASP A 120 5.43 4.93 4.63
N TYR A 121 4.57 4.18 3.94
CA TYR A 121 4.84 2.82 3.46
C TYR A 121 6.12 2.74 2.62
N LYS A 122 6.34 3.69 1.70
CA LYS A 122 7.52 3.70 0.82
C LYS A 122 8.77 4.19 1.55
N THR A 123 8.64 5.21 2.39
CA THR A 123 9.78 5.88 3.03
C THR A 123 10.18 5.20 4.33
N LYS A 124 9.33 5.25 5.35
CA LYS A 124 9.60 4.76 6.70
C LYS A 124 9.74 3.25 6.74
N TYR A 125 8.88 2.54 6.02
CA TYR A 125 8.84 1.08 6.09
C TYR A 125 9.45 0.37 4.87
N ARG A 126 10.10 1.11 3.95
CA ARG A 126 10.80 0.57 2.76
C ARG A 126 9.97 -0.48 1.99
N LYS A 127 8.68 -0.20 1.75
CA LYS A 127 7.73 -1.15 1.13
C LYS A 127 7.70 -2.52 1.82
N TYR A 128 7.85 -2.54 3.14
CA TYR A 128 7.92 -3.73 3.98
C TYR A 128 8.99 -4.74 3.55
N ASN A 129 10.11 -4.23 3.01
CA ASN A 129 11.31 -5.02 2.80
C ASN A 129 12.02 -5.25 4.15
N VAL A 130 11.72 -6.37 4.78
CA VAL A 130 12.20 -6.73 6.13
C VAL A 130 13.72 -6.80 6.17
N GLN A 131 14.34 -7.31 5.11
CA GLN A 131 15.79 -7.41 5.01
C GLN A 131 16.44 -6.01 4.91
N GLN A 132 15.95 -5.13 4.03
CA GLN A 132 16.46 -3.76 3.94
C GLN A 132 16.21 -2.94 5.22
N LEU A 133 15.09 -3.18 5.91
CA LEU A 133 14.82 -2.55 7.20
C LEU A 133 15.87 -2.95 8.23
N TYR A 134 16.22 -4.23 8.31
CA TYR A 134 17.27 -4.74 9.18
C TYR A 134 18.66 -4.20 8.81
N GLU A 135 19.06 -4.29 7.54
CA GLU A 135 20.36 -3.79 7.04
C GLU A 135 20.53 -2.28 7.27
N SER A 136 19.44 -1.50 7.19
CA SER A 136 19.50 -0.06 7.40
C SER A 136 19.81 0.36 8.84
N LYS A 137 19.72 -0.55 9.81
CA LYS A 137 20.09 -0.29 11.22
C LYS A 137 21.61 -0.21 11.37
N PHE A 138 22.32 -1.19 10.82
CA PHE A 138 23.79 -1.26 10.87
C PHE A 138 24.46 -0.07 10.17
N ARG A 139 23.93 0.38 9.03
CA ARG A 139 24.47 1.55 8.30
C ARG A 139 24.38 2.87 9.09
N LYS A 140 23.37 3.01 9.96
CA LYS A 140 23.20 4.22 10.78
C LYS A 140 24.14 4.25 11.99
N ASP A 141 24.60 3.09 12.45
CA ASP A 141 25.55 3.00 13.56
C ASP A 141 26.98 3.31 13.08
N GLU A 142 27.35 2.89 11.87
CA GLU A 142 28.62 3.27 11.23
C GLU A 142 28.74 4.80 11.05
N ASP A 143 27.71 5.46 10.51
CA ASP A 143 27.70 6.94 10.33
C ASP A 143 27.77 7.74 11.64
N LYS A 144 27.35 7.15 12.77
CA LYS A 144 27.48 7.77 14.10
C LYS A 144 28.87 7.58 14.71
N SER A 145 29.49 6.43 14.46
CA SER A 145 30.84 6.12 14.96
C SER A 145 31.95 6.92 14.25
N VAL A 146 31.73 7.35 13.00
CA VAL A 146 32.70 8.14 12.22
C VAL A 146 32.61 9.65 12.53
N LYS A 147 31.59 10.10 13.27
CA LYS A 147 31.37 11.51 13.64
C LYS A 147 31.63 11.82 15.11
N GLN A 148 32.14 10.86 15.89
CA GLN A 148 32.69 11.07 17.23
C GLN A 148 34.21 11.00 17.17
#